data_AF-A0A7W5C195-F1
#
_entry.id   AF-A0A7W5C195-F1
#
_cell.length_a   1.000
_cell.length_b   1.000
_cell.length_c   1.000
_cell.angle_alpha   90.00
_cell.angle_beta   90.00
_cell.angle_gamma   90.00
#
_symmetry.space_group_name_H-M   'P 1'
#
loop_
_entity.id
_entity.type
_entity.pdbx_description
1 polymer ?
#
loop_
_entity_poly.entity_id
_entity_poly.type
_entity_poly.pdbx_seq_one_letter_code
_entity_poly.pdbx_strand_id
1 'polypeptide(L)' 'MDWSKLITHDRDEHSFSGAYQDHEIEIEREDADDRWYIIVTAPCGMRDYDGWWWDEGAPLDEAIEEAVRGAMIDEETVE' A
#
# COMPACT_ATOMS: atom_id res chain seq x y z
N MET A 1 0.04 13.37 -1.07
CA MET A 1 1.08 12.33 -0.82
C MET A 1 2.47 12.91 -0.90
N ASP A 2 3.11 13.07 0.27
CA ASP A 2 4.54 13.33 0.38
C ASP A 2 5.33 12.02 0.39
N TRP A 3 5.84 11.60 -0.76
CA TRP A 3 6.59 10.35 -0.92
C TRP A 3 7.94 10.32 -0.20
N SER A 4 8.45 11.46 0.29
CA SER A 4 9.69 11.47 1.08
C SER A 4 9.54 10.74 2.42
N LYS A 5 8.31 10.49 2.85
CA LYS A 5 7.97 9.72 4.07
C LYS A 5 7.82 8.22 3.82
N LEU A 6 7.90 7.75 2.57
CA LEU A 6 7.82 6.33 2.26
C LEU A 6 9.15 5.66 2.63
N ILE A 7 9.07 4.68 3.51
CA ILE A 7 10.21 3.84 3.89
C ILE A 7 10.04 2.51 3.17
N THR A 8 10.99 2.15 2.30
CA THR A 8 11.04 0.83 1.67
C THR A 8 11.91 -0.11 2.50
N HIS A 9 11.37 -1.26 2.86
CA HIS A 9 12.12 -2.35 3.48
C HIS A 9 12.50 -3.42 2.46
N ASP A 10 11.52 -3.87 1.68
CA ASP A 10 11.71 -4.81 0.58
C ASP A 10 10.82 -4.45 -0.60
N ARG A 11 11.27 -4.79 -1.81
CA ARG A 11 10.57 -4.50 -3.06
C ARG A 11 11.08 -5.41 -4.16
N ASP A 12 10.16 -6.13 -4.79
CA ASP A 12 10.41 -6.86 -6.03
C ASP A 12 9.25 -6.69 -7.03
N GLU A 13 9.16 -7.58 -8.02
CA GLU A 13 8.13 -7.53 -9.07
C GLU A 13 6.75 -8.02 -8.61
N HIS A 14 6.67 -8.72 -7.49
CA HIS A 14 5.49 -9.38 -6.95
C HIS A 14 5.14 -8.94 -5.53
N SER A 15 5.97 -8.11 -4.90
CA SER A 15 5.74 -7.70 -3.52
C SER A 15 6.38 -6.35 -3.15
N PHE A 16 5.84 -5.76 -2.09
CA PHE A 16 6.40 -4.62 -1.40
C PHE A 16 6.17 -4.74 0.10
N SER A 17 7.19 -4.40 0.87
CA SER A 17 7.13 -4.22 2.32
C SER A 17 7.74 -2.87 2.67
N GLY A 18 7.02 -2.08 3.47
CA GLY A 18 7.48 -0.76 3.86
C GLY A 18 6.59 -0.10 4.90
N ALA A 19 6.76 1.20 5.07
CA ALA A 19 5.93 2.00 5.94
C ALA A 19 5.69 3.41 5.38
N TYR A 20 4.52 3.97 5.69
CA TYR A 20 4.16 5.36 5.38
C TYR A 20 3.49 6.02 6.60
N GLN A 21 4.07 7.11 7.09
CA GLN A 21 3.59 7.82 8.29
C GLN A 21 3.29 6.86 9.47
N ASP A 22 4.27 6.01 9.79
CA ASP A 22 4.20 4.96 10.83
C ASP A 22 3.18 3.83 10.60
N HIS A 23 2.48 3.80 9.45
CA HIS A 23 1.65 2.66 9.07
C HIS A 23 2.49 1.65 8.29
N GLU A 24 2.47 0.40 8.73
CA GLU A 24 3.13 -0.70 8.01
C GLU A 24 2.30 -1.06 6.78
N ILE A 25 2.96 -1.26 5.65
CA ILE A 25 2.36 -1.59 4.36
C ILE A 25 2.96 -2.89 3.86
N GLU A 26 2.09 -3.85 3.56
CA GLU A 26 2.43 -5.12 2.93
C GLU A 26 1.57 -5.28 1.67
N ILE A 27 2.21 -5.55 0.55
CA ILE A 27 1.57 -5.70 -0.76
C ILE A 27 2.16 -6.92 -1.43
N GLU A 28 1.30 -7.79 -1.95
CA GLU A 28 1.73 -9.00 -2.66
C GLU A 28 0.78 -9.39 -3.79
N ARG A 29 1.31 -10.10 -4.78
CA ARG A 29 0.55 -10.79 -5.83
C ARG A 29 1.27 -12.08 -6.22
N GLU A 30 0.55 -13.06 -6.74
CA GLU A 30 1.15 -14.32 -7.19
C GLU A 30 1.78 -14.19 -8.58
N ASP A 31 1.02 -13.70 -9.57
CA ASP A 31 1.48 -13.48 -10.94
C ASP A 31 1.42 -12.01 -11.37
N ALA A 32 2.09 -11.68 -12.48
CA ALA A 32 2.19 -10.30 -12.98
C ALA A 32 0.85 -9.70 -13.45
N ASP A 33 -0.11 -10.55 -13.80
CA ASP A 33 -1.45 -10.18 -14.26
C ASP A 33 -2.50 -10.26 -13.13
N ASP A 34 -2.10 -10.72 -11.93
CA ASP A 34 -3.00 -10.85 -10.79
C ASP A 34 -3.30 -9.51 -10.13
N ARG A 35 -4.32 -9.54 -9.25
CA ARG A 35 -4.64 -8.46 -8.32
C ARG A 35 -3.61 -8.39 -7.20
N TRP A 36 -3.39 -7.18 -6.71
CA TRP A 36 -2.63 -6.95 -5.49
C TRP A 36 -3.50 -7.21 -4.25
N TYR A 37 -2.97 -8.00 -3.32
CA TYR A 37 -3.47 -8.05 -1.95
C TYR A 37 -2.72 -7.01 -1.12
N ILE A 38 -3.47 -6.16 -0.42
CA ILE A 38 -2.94 -5.01 0.32
C ILE A 38 -3.33 -5.15 1.78
N ILE A 39 -2.34 -5.03 2.67
CA ILE A 39 -2.52 -4.86 4.11
C ILE A 39 -1.85 -3.57 4.53
N VAL A 40 -2.59 -2.75 5.28
CA VAL A 40 -2.06 -1.57 5.97
C VAL A 40 -2.39 -1.67 7.46
N THR A 41 -1.35 -1.64 8.29
CA THR A 41 -1.46 -1.75 9.74
C THR A 41 -1.08 -0.43 10.41
N ALA A 42 -2.01 0.16 11.16
CA ALA A 42 -1.80 1.36 11.95
C ALA A 42 -0.82 1.12 13.10
N PRO A 43 -0.20 2.17 13.67
CA PRO A 43 0.67 2.05 14.85
C PRO A 43 -0.01 1.41 16.07
N CYS A 44 -1.34 1.46 16.14
CA CYS A 44 -2.13 0.83 17.21
C CYS A 44 -2.38 -0.68 16.98
N GLY A 45 -1.92 -1.24 15.86
CA GLY A 45 -2.11 -2.64 15.45
C GLY A 45 -3.44 -2.92 14.73
N MET A 46 -4.25 -1.88 14.45
CA MET A 46 -5.48 -2.02 13.67
C MET A 46 -5.15 -2.12 12.17
N ARG A 47 -5.90 -2.95 11.44
CA ARG A 47 -5.80 -3.03 9.98
C ARG A 47 -6.75 -2.00 9.37
N ASP A 48 -6.19 -0.93 8.83
CA ASP A 48 -6.95 0.14 8.16
C ASP A 48 -7.28 -0.23 6.71
N TYR A 49 -6.45 -1.09 6.11
CA TYR A 49 -6.73 -1.77 4.85
C TYR A 49 -6.39 -3.26 5.01
N ASP A 50 -7.29 -4.14 4.61
CA ASP A 50 -7.03 -5.57 4.45
C ASP A 50 -7.89 -6.12 3.30
N GLY A 51 -7.33 -6.28 2.11
CA GLY A 51 -8.11 -6.77 0.97
C GLY A 51 -7.41 -6.74 -0.38
N TRP A 52 -8.09 -7.34 -1.35
CA TRP A 52 -7.69 -7.33 -2.75
C TRP A 52 -8.07 -6.01 -3.41
N TRP A 53 -7.11 -5.33 -4.03
CA TRP A 53 -7.39 -4.23 -4.93
C TRP A 53 -7.97 -4.78 -6.24
N TRP A 54 -8.97 -4.11 -6.80
CA TRP A 54 -9.73 -4.65 -7.93
C TRP A 54 -9.00 -4.60 -9.27
N ASP A 55 -7.90 -3.87 -9.36
CA ASP A 55 -7.23 -3.60 -10.64
C ASP A 55 -6.21 -4.71 -10.94
N GLU A 56 -6.52 -5.50 -11.96
CA GLU A 56 -5.72 -6.64 -12.40
C GLU A 56 -4.54 -6.17 -13.26
N GLY A 57 -3.33 -6.65 -12.97
CA GLY A 57 -2.14 -6.29 -13.74
C GLY A 57 -1.66 -4.84 -13.54
N ALA A 58 -2.23 -4.12 -12.58
CA ALA A 58 -1.77 -2.78 -12.22
C ALA A 58 -0.31 -2.82 -11.74
N PRO A 59 0.50 -1.79 -12.01
CA PRO A 59 1.89 -1.74 -11.55
C PRO A 59 1.97 -1.57 -10.03
N LEU A 60 3.06 -2.07 -9.43
CA LEU A 60 3.27 -2.04 -7.98
C LEU A 60 3.18 -0.62 -7.38
N ASP A 61 3.69 0.40 -8.10
CA ASP A 61 3.64 1.78 -7.59
C ASP A 61 2.20 2.28 -7.41
N GLU A 62 1.27 1.89 -8.30
CA GLU A 62 -0.15 2.21 -8.15
C GLU A 62 -0.80 1.43 -6.99
N ALA A 63 -0.34 0.21 -6.71
CA ALA A 63 -0.79 -0.52 -5.53
C ALA A 63 -0.31 0.13 -4.21
N ILE A 64 0.89 0.71 -4.20
CA ILE A 64 1.39 1.50 -3.06
C ILE A 64 0.55 2.78 -2.88
N GLU A 65 0.20 3.46 -3.97
CA GLU A 65 -0.74 4.59 -3.96
C GLU A 65 -2.10 4.19 -3.40
N GLU A 66 -2.64 3.05 -3.85
CA GLU A 66 -3.89 2.51 -3.36
C GLU A 66 -3.83 2.19 -1.86
N ALA A 67 -2.74 1.61 -1.38
CA ALA A 67 -2.58 1.30 0.05
C ALA A 67 -2.69 2.57 0.90
N VAL A 68 -1.98 3.64 0.52
CA VAL A 68 -2.01 4.92 1.25
C VAL A 68 -3.39 5.58 1.16
N ARG A 69 -4.01 5.56 -0.03
CA ARG A 69 -5.33 6.16 -0.27
C ARG A 69 -6.45 5.40 0.44
N GLY A 70 -6.46 4.09 0.32
CA GLY A 70 -7.48 3.20 0.87
C GLY A 70 -7.45 3.14 2.39
N ALA A 71 -6.27 3.25 2.99
CA ALA A 71 -6.11 3.38 4.45
C ALA A 71 -6.31 4.82 4.97
N MET A 72 -6.61 5.80 4.10
CA MET A 72 -6.83 7.21 4.47
C MET A 72 -5.67 7.83 5.27
N ILE A 73 -4.41 7.45 4.98
CA ILE A 73 -3.24 7.89 5.77
C ILE A 73 -2.89 9.35 5.48
N ASP A 74 -3.04 9.78 4.23
CA ASP A 74 -2.85 11.16 3.83
C ASP A 74 -4.23 11.73 3.50
N GLU A 75 -4.81 12.48 4.42
CA GLU A 75 -5.94 13.35 4.09
C GLU A 75 -5.41 14.35 3.06
N GLU A 76 -5.72 14.17 1.76
CA GLU A 76 -5.72 15.32 0.87
C GLU A 76 -6.60 16.36 1.53
N THR A 77 -5.97 17.41 2.05
CA THR A 77 -6.68 18.55 2.60
C THR A 77 -7.50 19.10 1.44
N VAL A 78 -8.81 18.83 1.45
CA VAL A 78 -9.74 19.41 0.50
C VAL A 78 -9.79 20.90 0.85
N GLU A 79 -8.98 21.72 0.19
CA GLU A 79 -9.08 23.19 0.20
C GLU A 79 -10.24 23.68 -0.67
#